data_AF-A0A2D7RGI9-F1
#
_entry.id   AF-A0A2D7RGI9-F1
#
_cell.length_a   1.000
_cell.length_b   1.000
_cell.length_c   1.000
_cell.angle_alpha   90.00
_cell.angle_beta   90.00
_cell.angle_gamma   90.00
#
_symmetry.space_group_name_H-M   'P 1'
#
loop_
_entity.id
_entity.type
_entity.pdbx_description
1 polymer ?
#
loop_
_entity_poly.entity_id
_entity_poly.type
_entity_poly.pdbx_seq_one_letter_code
_entity_poly.pdbx_strand_id
1 'polypeptide(L)'
;NLKSIAVRIPSDNFCLSLIKELKYPLSSSSANLHGFEVPNSLERIDKLIKDNVDYIVRTSKIFNKIPSRIIKMNGDNKFKVIR
;
A
#
# COMPACT_ATOMS: atom_id res chain seq x y z
N ASN A 1 -11.40 -19.63 5.07
CA ASN A 1 -12.34 -18.48 5.01
C ASN A 1 -11.91 -17.36 5.93
N LEU A 2 -11.10 -16.42 5.44
CA LEU A 2 -10.77 -15.21 6.19
C LEU A 2 -11.95 -14.23 6.08
N LYS A 3 -12.82 -14.21 7.09
CA LYS A 3 -13.94 -13.25 7.18
C LYS A 3 -13.47 -11.92 7.80
N SER A 4 -12.44 -11.31 7.21
CA SER A 4 -11.87 -10.04 7.71
C SER A 4 -11.27 -9.20 6.59
N ILE A 5 -11.34 -7.88 6.71
CA ILE A 5 -10.70 -6.91 5.81
C ILE A 5 -9.75 -6.00 6.60
N ALA A 6 -8.63 -5.63 6.00
CA ALA A 6 -7.73 -4.61 6.53
C ALA A 6 -8.00 -3.29 5.80
N VAL A 7 -8.18 -2.20 6.55
CA VAL A 7 -8.47 -0.87 6.01
C VAL A 7 -7.45 0.12 6.56
N ARG A 8 -7.08 1.11 5.74
CA ARG A 8 -6.13 2.18 6.07
C ARG A 8 -6.62 3.49 5.44
N ILE A 9 -6.41 4.60 6.16
CA ILE A 9 -6.42 5.94 5.58
C ILE A 9 -4.96 6.36 5.37
N PRO A 10 -4.49 6.58 4.13
CA PRO A 10 -3.10 6.92 3.87
C PRO A 10 -2.78 8.35 4.36
N SER A 11 -1.64 8.50 5.02
CA SER A 11 -1.04 9.82 5.32
C SER A 11 -0.14 10.26 4.15
N ASP A 12 -0.78 10.54 3.01
CA ASP A 12 -0.16 11.14 1.82
C ASP A 12 -1.23 11.89 1.00
N ASN A 13 -0.98 13.17 0.71
CA ASN A 13 -1.95 14.05 0.05
C ASN A 13 -2.30 13.58 -1.37
N PHE A 14 -1.33 13.03 -2.12
CA PHE A 14 -1.60 12.54 -3.47
C PHE A 14 -2.53 11.33 -3.42
N CYS A 15 -2.25 10.37 -2.53
CA CYS A 15 -3.12 9.20 -2.37
C CYS A 15 -4.53 9.59 -1.91
N LEU A 16 -4.66 10.54 -0.99
CA LEU A 16 -5.97 11.04 -0.54
C LEU A 16 -6.75 11.71 -1.67
N SER A 17 -6.10 12.56 -2.47
CA SER A 17 -6.74 13.18 -3.64
C SER A 17 -7.13 12.14 -4.70
N LEU A 18 -6.25 11.19 -5.00
CA LEU A 18 -6.54 10.12 -5.97
C LEU A 18 -7.76 9.30 -5.56
N ILE A 19 -7.84 8.86 -4.30
CA ILE A 19 -9.00 8.10 -3.79
C ILE A 19 -10.28 8.95 -3.86
N LYS A 20 -10.19 10.26 -3.57
CA LYS A 20 -11.33 11.18 -3.70
C LYS A 20 -11.81 11.34 -5.14
N GLU A 21 -10.90 11.37 -6.11
CA GLU A 21 -11.25 11.45 -7.54
C GLU A 21 -11.80 10.13 -8.06
N LEU A 22 -11.23 9.00 -7.62
CA LEU A 22 -11.71 7.66 -8.00
C LEU A 22 -13.13 7.38 -7.51
N LYS A 23 -13.61 8.02 -6.43
CA LYS A 23 -14.90 7.76 -5.77
C LYS A 23 -15.10 6.31 -5.29
N TYR A 24 -14.03 5.52 -5.24
CA TYR A 24 -14.02 4.13 -4.78
C TYR A 24 -12.82 3.86 -3.86
N PRO A 25 -12.90 2.88 -2.94
CA PRO A 25 -11.75 2.44 -2.18
C PRO A 25 -10.70 1.80 -3.09
N LEU A 26 -9.42 2.03 -2.77
CA LEU A 26 -8.29 1.48 -3.52
C LEU A 26 -7.67 0.32 -2.72
N SER A 27 -7.63 -0.87 -3.33
CA SER A 27 -6.83 -1.99 -2.83
C SER A 27 -5.38 -1.86 -3.31
N SER A 28 -4.41 -2.08 -2.42
CA SER A 28 -2.99 -1.92 -2.76
C SER A 28 -2.11 -2.80 -1.86
N SER A 29 -1.13 -3.45 -2.48
CA SER A 29 0.05 -4.05 -1.85
C SER A 29 1.29 -3.19 -2.08
N SER A 30 2.44 -3.59 -1.53
CA SER A 30 3.72 -3.01 -1.93
C SER A 30 4.02 -3.34 -3.40
N ALA A 31 4.63 -2.38 -4.11
CA ALA A 31 4.93 -2.47 -5.53
C ALA A 31 6.26 -3.22 -5.79
N ASN A 32 6.33 -4.47 -5.36
CA ASN A 32 7.49 -5.34 -5.49
C ASN A 32 7.08 -6.76 -5.88
N LEU A 33 8.02 -7.51 -6.47
CA LEU A 33 7.87 -8.93 -6.69
C LEU A 33 7.90 -9.67 -5.34
N HIS A 34 7.14 -10.76 -5.24
CA HIS A 34 7.06 -11.54 -4.02
C HIS A 34 8.45 -12.05 -3.60
N GLY A 35 8.80 -11.87 -2.32
CA GLY A 35 10.11 -12.26 -1.77
C GLY A 35 11.22 -11.20 -1.92
N PHE A 36 11.00 -10.13 -2.70
CA PHE A 36 11.97 -9.06 -2.89
C PHE A 36 11.72 -7.86 -1.95
N GLU A 37 12.73 -7.02 -1.78
CA GLU A 37 12.62 -5.79 -0.99
C GLU A 37 11.57 -4.83 -1.56
N VAL A 38 10.94 -4.05 -0.68
CA VAL A 38 10.05 -2.96 -1.09
C VAL A 38 10.90 -1.82 -1.64
N PRO A 39 10.71 -1.39 -2.90
CA PRO A 39 11.50 -0.32 -3.49
C PRO A 39 11.19 1.01 -2.80
N ASN A 40 12.24 1.78 -2.51
CA ASN A 40 12.13 3.12 -1.95
C ASN A 40 12.02 4.22 -3.01
N SER A 41 11.99 3.89 -4.30
CA SER A 41 11.79 4.88 -5.37
C SER A 41 11.18 4.22 -6.60
N LEU A 42 10.65 5.03 -7.51
CA LEU A 42 10.09 4.55 -8.77
C LEU A 42 11.17 3.87 -9.64
N GLU A 43 12.39 4.41 -9.63
CA GLU A 43 13.52 3.87 -10.40
C GLU A 43 13.86 2.45 -9.96
N ARG A 44 13.73 2.14 -8.66
CA ARG A 44 14.02 0.81 -8.10
C ARG A 44 12.88 -0.21 -8.24
N ILE A 45 11.69 0.20 -8.69
CA ILE A 45 10.63 -0.77 -9.02
C ILE A 45 11.12 -1.66 -10.18
N ASP A 46 10.91 -2.96 -10.05
CA ASP A 46 11.30 -3.97 -11.03
C ASP A 46 10.69 -3.67 -12.42
N LYS A 47 11.48 -3.91 -13.48
CA LYS A 47 11.03 -3.67 -14.87
C LYS A 47 9.81 -4.50 -15.22
N LEU A 48 9.72 -5.74 -14.71
CA LEU A 48 8.56 -6.61 -14.93
C LEU A 48 7.27 -5.96 -14.44
N ILE A 49 7.29 -5.30 -13.27
CA ILE A 49 6.11 -4.57 -12.79
C ILE A 49 5.83 -3.37 -13.70
N LYS A 50 6.86 -2.57 -14.03
CA LYS A 50 6.71 -1.36 -14.86
C LYS A 50 6.11 -1.66 -16.23
N ASP A 51 6.51 -2.78 -16.84
CA ASP A 51 6.04 -3.19 -18.17
C ASP A 51 4.61 -3.78 -18.14
N ASN A 52 4.10 -4.19 -16.97
CA ASN A 52 2.83 -4.92 -16.83
C ASN A 52 1.76 -4.13 -16.05
N VAL A 53 1.89 -2.80 -15.95
CA VAL A 53 0.87 -1.93 -15.35
C VAL A 53 0.36 -0.92 -16.37
N ASP A 54 -0.93 -0.61 -16.32
CA ASP A 54 -1.56 0.35 -17.24
C ASP A 54 -1.08 1.78 -17.00
N TYR A 55 -0.70 2.09 -15.75
CA TYR A 55 -0.33 3.44 -15.37
C TYR A 55 0.71 3.47 -14.25
N ILE A 56 1.66 4.39 -14.38
CA ILE A 56 2.68 4.70 -13.39
C ILE A 56 2.59 6.18 -13.04
N VAL A 57 2.38 6.48 -11.75
CA VAL A 57 2.48 7.84 -11.22
C VAL A 57 3.95 8.26 -11.24
N ARG A 58 4.31 9.22 -12.10
CA ARG A 58 5.67 9.78 -12.14
C ARG A 58 5.95 10.57 -10.86
N THR A 59 7.00 10.19 -10.15
CA THR A 59 7.43 10.86 -8.92
C THR A 59 8.93 10.68 -8.73
N SER A 60 9.59 11.74 -8.25
CA SER A 60 10.99 11.71 -7.82
C SER A 60 11.14 11.51 -6.29
N LYS A 61 10.03 11.20 -5.59
CA LYS A 61 10.04 10.97 -4.15
C LYS A 61 10.82 9.70 -3.81
N ILE A 62 11.71 9.81 -2.82
CA ILE A 62 12.32 8.66 -2.15
C ILE A 62 11.50 8.35 -0.89
N PHE A 63 11.06 7.11 -0.76
CA PHE A 63 10.19 6.61 0.29
C PHE A 63 10.99 5.79 1.31
N ASN A 64 11.35 6.39 2.44
CA ASN A 64 11.98 5.66 3.56
C ASN A 64 10.94 5.16 4.58
N LYS A 65 9.72 4.84 4.14
CA LYS A 65 8.61 4.50 5.04
C LYS A 65 8.56 2.99 5.29
N ILE A 66 8.60 2.61 6.57
CA ILE A 66 8.28 1.26 7.03
C ILE A 66 6.80 0.95 6.68
N PRO A 67 6.45 -0.29 6.32
CA PRO A 67 5.06 -0.67 6.10
C PRO A 67 4.16 -0.34 7.30
N SER A 68 2.88 -0.07 7.04
CA SER A 68 1.94 0.31 8.09
C SER A 68 1.79 -0.77 9.17
N ARG A 69 1.76 -0.35 10.43
CA ARG A 69 1.30 -1.21 11.53
C ARG A 69 -0.10 -1.73 11.23
N ILE A 70 -0.36 -3.00 11.54
CA ILE A 70 -1.65 -3.65 11.38
C ILE A 70 -2.12 -4.15 12.75
N ILE A 71 -3.27 -3.63 13.16
CA ILE A 71 -3.95 -4.03 14.38
C ILE A 71 -5.17 -4.86 13.98
N LYS A 72 -5.20 -6.13 14.40
CA LYS A 72 -6.35 -7.01 14.24
C LYS A 72 -7.26 -6.89 15.46
N MET A 73 -8.49 -6.47 15.24
CA MET A 73 -9.55 -6.48 16.24
C MET A 73 -10.07 -7.92 16.41
N ASN A 74 -10.14 -8.41 17.66
CA ASN A 74 -10.64 -9.76 17.97
C ASN A 74 -12.06 -9.74 18.60
N GLY A 75 -12.63 -8.55 18.82
CA GLY A 75 -13.85 -8.35 19.63
C GLY A 75 -13.52 -7.81 21.02
N ASP A 76 -14.53 -7.32 21.74
CA ASP A 76 -14.46 -6.92 23.16
C ASP A 76 -13.27 -6.02 23.55
N ASN A 77 -13.00 -4.99 22.75
CA ASN A 77 -11.85 -4.06 22.91
C ASN A 77 -10.47 -4.75 22.97
N LYS A 78 -10.38 -6.04 22.57
CA LYS A 78 -9.13 -6.77 22.46
C LYS A 78 -8.59 -6.66 21.04
N PHE A 79 -7.31 -6.36 20.94
CA PHE A 79 -6.61 -6.32 19.67
C PHE A 79 -5.28 -7.07 19.74
N LYS A 80 -4.79 -7.47 18.56
CA LYS A 80 -3.45 -8.02 18.38
C LYS A 80 -2.73 -7.20 17.32
N VAL A 81 -1.51 -6.78 17.61
CA VAL A 81 -0.59 -6.26 16.58
C VAL A 81 -0.11 -7.46 15.77
N ILE A 82 -0.38 -7.47 14.47
CA ILE A 82 0.05 -8.54 13.55
C ILE A 82 1.18 -8.09 12.61
N ARG A 83 1.48 -6.79 12.62
CA ARG A 83 2.64 -6.12 12.05
C ARG A 83 2.74 -4.73 12.68
#